data_AF-A0A951K487-F1
#
_entry.id   AF-A0A951K487-F1
#
_cell.length_a   1.000
_cell.length_b   1.000
_cell.length_c   1.000
_cell.angle_alpha   90.00
_cell.angle_beta   90.00
_cell.angle_gamma   90.00
#
_symmetry.space_group_name_H-M   'P 1'
#
loop_
_entity.id
_entity.type
_entity.pdbx_description
1 polymer ?
#
loop_
_entity_poly.entity_id
_entity_poly.type
_entity_poly.pdbx_seq_one_letter_code
_entity_poly.pdbx_strand_id
1 'polypeptide(L)'
;MALLWRTLVGAGAGRGRLAGLAALGLVAVLLGANLGADAAGGSPDQGADLVSAYGLSLLVPVVTLVFASSVLSDPSEDGTLVYLWLQPVPRWQLVATALGAALALALPLTVVPLGLAAAATGGGLRLVTATVVSCSLGVVAYAGVFAWLGLRVRRALLWGVLYVLVWEGFVARAGDTVALLALRTSTRSVLGHLSGTTTAGAESSLLLSVAILVLAGAGGFALAVRRLTRQEVA
;
A
#
# COMPACT_ATOMS: atom_id res chain seq x y z
N MET A 1 -14.12 -21.19 -0.53
CA MET A 1 -13.74 -19.82 -0.15
C MET A 1 -12.87 -19.76 1.12
N ALA A 2 -13.35 -20.22 2.28
CA ALA A 2 -12.64 -20.04 3.56
C ALA A 2 -11.27 -20.75 3.69
N LEU A 3 -11.12 -21.92 3.06
CA LEU A 3 -9.84 -22.67 3.06
C LEU A 3 -8.76 -21.96 2.21
N LEU A 4 -9.13 -21.45 1.03
CA LEU A 4 -8.24 -20.67 0.15
C LEU A 4 -7.81 -19.35 0.80
N TRP A 5 -8.72 -18.70 1.54
CA TRP A 5 -8.40 -17.49 2.31
C TRP A 5 -7.32 -17.78 3.37
N ARG A 6 -7.46 -18.87 4.13
CA ARG A 6 -6.51 -19.22 5.19
C ARG A 6 -5.14 -19.62 4.64
N THR A 7 -5.08 -20.30 3.51
CA THR A 7 -3.80 -20.68 2.90
C THR A 7 -3.09 -19.48 2.29
N LEU A 8 -3.80 -18.54 1.66
CA LEU A 8 -3.20 -17.32 1.09
C LEU A 8 -2.72 -16.35 2.17
N VAL A 9 -3.48 -16.21 3.26
CA VAL A 9 -3.06 -15.42 4.43
C VAL A 9 -1.86 -16.07 5.12
N GLY A 10 -1.83 -17.40 5.22
CA GLY A 10 -0.73 -18.15 5.84
C GLY A 10 0.57 -18.12 5.03
N ALA A 11 0.48 -18.19 3.69
CA ALA A 11 1.65 -18.18 2.80
C ALA A 11 2.29 -16.78 2.68
N GLY A 12 1.48 -15.71 2.60
CA GLY A 12 1.99 -14.33 2.52
C GLY A 12 2.59 -13.81 3.83
N ALA A 13 2.22 -14.41 4.97
CA ALA A 13 2.58 -14.01 6.33
C ALA A 13 3.84 -14.71 6.85
N GLY A 14 4.93 -14.76 6.08
CA GLY A 14 6.21 -15.23 6.61
C GLY A 14 6.56 -14.44 7.88
N ARG A 15 6.77 -15.13 9.02
CA ARG A 15 6.94 -14.50 10.35
C ARG A 15 7.98 -13.37 10.34
N GLY A 16 9.06 -13.51 9.56
CA GLY A 16 10.09 -12.47 9.38
C GLY A 16 9.61 -11.23 8.62
N ARG A 17 8.76 -11.39 7.58
CA ARG A 17 8.18 -10.26 6.83
C ARG A 17 7.22 -9.46 7.71
N LEU A 18 6.34 -10.16 8.42
CA LEU A 18 5.42 -9.52 9.37
C LEU A 18 6.16 -8.79 10.49
N ALA A 19 7.19 -9.41 11.06
CA ALA A 19 8.01 -8.77 12.10
C ALA A 19 8.72 -7.51 11.58
N GLY A 20 9.32 -7.57 10.38
CA GLY A 20 9.98 -6.41 9.78
C GLY A 20 9.01 -5.25 9.47
N LEU A 21 7.84 -5.56 8.92
CA LEU A 21 6.83 -4.53 8.64
C LEU A 21 6.18 -3.98 9.92
N ALA A 22 5.96 -4.83 10.92
CA ALA A 22 5.49 -4.41 12.23
C ALA A 22 6.51 -3.50 12.92
N ALA A 23 7.82 -3.78 12.78
CA ALA A 23 8.88 -2.91 13.25
C ALA A 23 8.84 -1.54 12.57
N LEU A 24 8.62 -1.47 11.25
CA LEU A 24 8.42 -0.19 10.55
C LEU A 24 7.19 0.57 11.07
N GLY A 25 6.09 -0.13 11.35
CA GLY A 25 4.92 0.45 12.00
C GLY A 25 5.23 1.00 13.39
N LEU A 26 5.98 0.24 14.19
CA LEU A 26 6.40 0.63 15.53
C LEU A 26 7.31 1.87 15.48
N VAL A 27 8.22 1.96 14.52
CA VAL A 27 9.03 3.17 14.29
C VAL A 27 8.14 4.39 14.03
N ALA A 28 7.06 4.25 13.24
CA ALA A 28 6.10 5.33 13.03
C ALA A 28 5.50 5.84 14.35
N VAL A 29 5.06 4.91 15.21
CA VAL A 29 4.46 5.22 16.51
C VAL A 29 5.47 5.88 17.43
N LEU A 30 6.71 5.40 17.48
CA LEU A 30 7.78 6.00 18.28
C LEU A 30 8.11 7.42 17.81
N LEU A 31 8.18 7.65 16.50
CA LEU A 31 8.39 9.00 15.96
C LEU A 31 7.25 9.94 16.34
N GLY A 32 6.00 9.48 16.24
CA GLY A 32 4.83 10.27 16.63
C GLY A 32 4.81 10.59 18.13
N ALA A 33 5.14 9.61 18.97
CA ALA A 33 5.23 9.79 20.42
C ALA A 33 6.38 10.74 20.81
N ASN A 34 7.52 10.67 20.12
CA ASN A 34 8.65 11.58 20.36
C ASN A 34 8.27 13.03 20.04
N LEU A 35 7.59 13.27 18.92
CA LEU A 35 7.08 14.61 18.57
C LEU A 35 6.03 15.11 19.55
N GLY A 36 5.18 14.22 20.08
CA GLY A 36 4.18 14.59 21.09
C GLY A 36 4.77 14.88 22.47
N ALA A 37 5.95 14.32 22.79
CA ALA A 37 6.63 14.51 24.07
C ALA A 37 7.42 15.82 24.16
N ASP A 38 7.68 16.49 23.03
CA ASP A 38 8.30 17.81 23.01
C ASP A 38 7.41 18.84 23.74
N ALA A 39 8.02 19.71 24.56
CA ALA A 39 7.34 20.56 25.54
C ALA A 39 6.30 21.56 24.97
N ALA A 40 6.24 21.71 23.65
CA ALA A 40 5.22 22.51 22.97
C ALA A 40 3.94 21.73 22.61
N GLY A 41 3.95 20.39 22.70
CA GLY A 41 3.01 19.52 21.99
C GLY A 41 3.25 19.62 20.48
N GLY A 42 3.43 18.48 19.81
CA GLY A 42 3.67 18.47 18.37
C GLY A 42 2.59 19.27 17.62
N SER A 43 2.99 20.22 16.79
CA SER A 43 2.00 20.98 16.02
C SER A 43 1.28 20.04 15.05
N PRO A 44 0.01 20.30 14.70
CA PRO A 44 -0.71 19.49 13.71
C PRO A 44 0.07 19.35 12.40
N ASP A 45 0.81 20.39 12.02
CA ASP A 45 1.66 20.41 10.83
C ASP A 45 2.83 19.42 10.94
N GLN A 46 3.53 19.34 12.08
CA GLN A 46 4.61 18.37 12.30
C GLN A 46 4.11 16.93 12.24
N GLY A 47 2.93 16.65 12.83
CA GLY A 47 2.30 15.35 12.74
C GLY A 47 1.90 14.98 11.30
N ALA A 48 1.36 15.95 10.56
CA ALA A 48 1.01 15.77 9.15
C ALA A 48 2.25 15.55 8.26
N ASP A 49 3.35 16.24 8.54
CA ASP A 49 4.63 16.07 7.85
C ASP A 49 5.25 14.70 8.14
N LEU A 50 5.19 14.20 9.38
CA LEU A 50 5.59 12.82 9.71
C LEU A 50 4.77 11.83 8.88
N VAL A 51 3.44 11.96 8.89
CA VAL A 51 2.57 11.04 8.14
C VAL A 51 2.84 11.14 6.63
N SER A 52 3.08 12.34 6.10
CA SER A 52 3.35 12.57 4.68
C SER A 52 4.72 12.03 4.23
N ALA A 53 5.78 12.30 5.01
CA ALA A 53 7.15 11.97 4.66
C ALA A 53 7.49 10.52 4.99
N TYR A 54 7.03 10.00 6.12
CA TYR A 54 7.27 8.62 6.53
C TYR A 54 6.10 7.71 6.14
N GLY A 55 4.89 8.01 6.59
CA GLY A 55 3.73 7.13 6.39
C GLY A 55 3.39 6.91 4.91
N LEU A 56 3.05 7.98 4.20
CA LEU A 56 2.54 7.92 2.84
C LEU A 56 3.62 7.69 1.78
N SER A 57 4.86 8.09 2.06
CA SER A 57 5.96 7.95 1.08
C SER A 57 6.74 6.66 1.22
N LEU A 58 6.80 6.11 2.42
CA LEU A 58 7.60 4.92 2.72
C LEU A 58 6.69 3.77 3.12
N LEU A 59 6.03 3.90 4.26
CA LEU A 59 5.38 2.78 4.92
C LEU A 59 4.22 2.20 4.09
N VAL A 60 3.34 3.06 3.58
CA VAL A 60 2.18 2.64 2.78
C VAL A 60 2.60 1.93 1.49
N PRO A 61 3.46 2.49 0.62
CA PRO A 61 3.92 1.79 -0.57
C PRO A 61 4.63 0.47 -0.26
N VAL A 62 5.51 0.45 0.75
CA VAL A 62 6.32 -0.72 1.11
C VAL A 62 5.44 -1.87 1.60
N VAL A 63 4.57 -1.62 2.57
CA VAL A 63 3.67 -2.65 3.11
C VAL A 63 2.75 -3.17 2.00
N THR A 64 2.18 -2.25 1.20
CA THR A 64 1.26 -2.63 0.13
C THR A 64 1.96 -3.45 -0.95
N LEU A 65 3.18 -3.09 -1.33
CA LEU A 65 4.00 -3.83 -2.28
C LEU A 65 4.22 -5.27 -1.81
N VAL A 66 4.63 -5.45 -0.55
CA VAL A 66 4.97 -6.76 0.00
C VAL A 66 3.78 -7.73 -0.10
N PHE A 67 2.58 -7.29 0.27
CA PHE A 67 1.39 -8.15 0.24
C PHE A 67 0.73 -8.23 -1.14
N ALA A 68 0.60 -7.12 -1.88
CA ALA A 68 -0.08 -7.14 -3.17
C ALA A 68 0.72 -7.91 -4.24
N SER A 69 2.05 -7.92 -4.15
CA SER A 69 2.90 -8.72 -5.04
C SER A 69 2.87 -10.22 -4.69
N SER A 70 2.91 -10.58 -3.40
CA SER A 70 3.01 -11.98 -2.98
C SER A 70 1.75 -12.78 -3.32
N VAL A 71 0.57 -12.20 -3.14
CA VAL A 71 -0.69 -12.94 -3.28
C VAL A 71 -0.94 -13.41 -4.72
N LEU A 72 -0.40 -12.71 -5.73
CA LEU A 72 -0.49 -13.12 -7.14
C LEU A 72 0.77 -13.85 -7.64
N SER A 73 1.92 -13.66 -6.98
CA SER A 73 3.18 -14.30 -7.38
C SER A 73 3.28 -15.75 -6.88
N ASP A 74 2.95 -16.03 -5.61
CA ASP A 74 3.15 -17.34 -4.99
C ASP A 74 2.41 -18.47 -5.74
N PRO A 75 1.12 -18.35 -6.10
CA PRO A 75 0.41 -19.41 -6.83
C PRO A 75 0.97 -19.66 -8.24
N SER A 76 1.63 -18.65 -8.83
CA SER A 76 2.18 -18.72 -10.17
C SER A 76 3.52 -19.46 -10.25
N GLU A 77 4.25 -19.53 -9.14
CA GLU A 77 5.54 -20.23 -9.06
C GLU A 77 5.38 -21.70 -8.67
N ASP A 78 4.43 -22.02 -7.79
CA ASP A 78 4.25 -23.38 -7.27
C ASP A 78 3.54 -24.36 -8.23
N GLY A 79 3.32 -23.97 -9.49
CA GLY A 79 2.58 -24.77 -10.46
C GLY A 79 1.11 -25.02 -10.08
N THR A 80 0.65 -24.48 -8.95
CA THR A 80 -0.72 -24.65 -8.43
C THR A 80 -1.75 -23.92 -9.29
N LEU A 81 -1.32 -22.97 -10.14
CA LEU A 81 -2.14 -22.44 -11.23
C LEU A 81 -2.78 -23.57 -12.06
N VAL A 82 -2.05 -24.66 -12.36
CA VAL A 82 -2.61 -25.78 -13.15
C VAL A 82 -3.84 -26.41 -12.46
N TYR A 83 -3.81 -26.52 -11.13
CA TYR A 83 -4.94 -27.04 -10.35
C TYR A 83 -6.12 -26.06 -10.28
N LEU A 84 -5.87 -24.75 -10.27
CA LEU A 84 -6.93 -23.73 -10.32
C LEU A 84 -7.56 -23.62 -11.72
N TRP A 85 -6.85 -24.00 -12.79
CA TRP A 85 -7.37 -23.96 -14.16
C TRP A 85 -8.42 -25.05 -14.46
N LEU A 86 -8.45 -26.11 -13.67
CA LEU A 86 -9.50 -27.14 -13.76
C LEU A 86 -10.84 -26.68 -13.15
N GLN A 87 -10.84 -25.59 -12.38
CA GLN A 87 -12.04 -25.08 -11.75
C GLN A 87 -12.62 -23.93 -12.60
N PRO A 88 -13.91 -23.98 -13.00
CA PRO A 88 -14.55 -22.96 -13.81
C PRO A 88 -14.86 -21.70 -12.99
N VAL A 89 -13.81 -21.06 -12.45
CA VAL A 89 -13.91 -19.84 -11.65
C VAL A 89 -13.54 -18.66 -12.54
N PRO A 90 -14.39 -17.63 -12.65
CA PRO A 90 -14.09 -16.48 -13.50
C PRO A 90 -12.88 -15.71 -12.94
N ARG A 91 -11.94 -15.36 -13.82
CA ARG A 91 -10.62 -14.80 -13.45
C ARG A 91 -10.67 -13.52 -12.63
N TRP A 92 -11.72 -12.71 -12.82
CA TRP A 92 -11.91 -11.50 -12.01
C TRP A 92 -12.11 -11.82 -10.53
N GLN A 93 -12.70 -12.97 -10.18
CA GLN A 93 -12.84 -13.42 -8.80
C GLN A 93 -11.51 -13.83 -8.19
N LEU A 94 -10.60 -14.43 -8.96
CA LEU A 94 -9.24 -14.75 -8.50
C LEU A 94 -8.47 -13.46 -8.16
N VAL A 95 -8.52 -12.47 -9.04
CA VAL A 95 -7.86 -11.16 -8.79
C VAL A 95 -8.52 -10.44 -7.62
N ALA A 96 -9.85 -10.43 -7.54
CA ALA A 96 -10.58 -9.75 -6.47
C ALA A 96 -10.32 -10.38 -5.09
N THR A 97 -10.30 -11.71 -5.01
CA THR A 97 -10.01 -12.43 -3.76
C THR A 97 -8.54 -12.24 -3.35
N ALA A 98 -7.62 -12.27 -4.31
CA ALA A 98 -6.21 -12.01 -4.08
C ALA A 98 -5.97 -10.58 -3.55
N LEU A 99 -6.53 -9.58 -4.21
CA LEU A 99 -6.46 -8.19 -3.74
C LEU A 99 -7.18 -7.99 -2.42
N GLY A 100 -8.32 -8.64 -2.20
CA GLY A 100 -9.01 -8.61 -0.91
C GLY A 100 -8.14 -9.14 0.23
N ALA A 101 -7.40 -10.22 0.01
CA ALA A 101 -6.45 -10.76 0.98
C ALA A 101 -5.26 -9.81 1.22
N ALA A 102 -4.70 -9.23 0.16
CA ALA A 102 -3.63 -8.25 0.27
C ALA A 102 -4.07 -7.00 1.05
N LEU A 103 -5.26 -6.47 0.77
CA LEU A 103 -5.83 -5.33 1.48
C LEU A 103 -6.12 -5.65 2.95
N ALA A 104 -6.66 -6.84 3.24
CA ALA A 104 -6.94 -7.26 4.61
C ALA A 104 -5.67 -7.36 5.48
N LEU A 105 -4.51 -7.60 4.87
CA LEU A 105 -3.22 -7.60 5.56
C LEU A 105 -2.58 -6.21 5.60
N ALA A 106 -2.59 -5.49 4.47
CA ALA A 106 -1.91 -4.20 4.34
C ALA A 106 -2.62 -3.08 5.11
N LEU A 107 -3.95 -3.04 5.12
CA LEU A 107 -4.71 -1.98 5.80
C LEU A 107 -4.42 -1.93 7.31
N PRO A 108 -4.58 -3.01 8.10
CA PRO A 108 -4.32 -2.92 9.54
C PRO A 108 -2.84 -2.62 9.83
N LEU A 109 -1.91 -3.16 9.04
CA LEU A 109 -0.48 -2.93 9.24
C LEU A 109 -0.02 -1.50 8.91
N THR A 110 -0.81 -0.72 8.18
CA THR A 110 -0.48 0.66 7.82
C THR A 110 -1.32 1.67 8.60
N VAL A 111 -2.65 1.48 8.57
CA VAL A 111 -3.63 2.40 9.14
C VAL A 111 -3.52 2.45 10.66
N VAL A 112 -3.33 1.31 11.34
CA VAL A 112 -3.23 1.27 12.80
C VAL A 112 -1.97 1.99 13.29
N PRO A 113 -0.74 1.65 12.87
CA PRO A 113 0.45 2.33 13.37
C PRO A 113 0.50 3.81 12.96
N LEU A 114 0.03 4.18 11.76
CA LEU A 114 0.02 5.59 11.35
C LEU A 114 -1.06 6.39 12.06
N GLY A 115 -2.24 5.81 12.30
CA GLY A 115 -3.27 6.43 13.12
C GLY A 115 -2.81 6.64 14.57
N LEU A 116 -2.11 5.65 15.15
CA LEU A 116 -1.50 5.77 16.47
C LEU A 116 -0.37 6.81 16.49
N ALA A 117 0.48 6.86 15.48
CA ALA A 117 1.52 7.87 15.35
C ALA A 117 0.92 9.28 15.27
N ALA A 118 -0.11 9.46 14.44
CA ALA A 118 -0.84 10.72 14.32
C ALA A 118 -1.49 11.12 15.66
N ALA A 119 -2.12 10.18 16.37
CA ALA A 119 -2.71 10.44 17.68
C ALA A 119 -1.64 10.82 18.72
N ALA A 120 -0.50 10.14 18.70
CA ALA A 120 0.61 10.36 19.62
C ALA A 120 1.28 11.72 19.44
N THR A 121 1.19 12.34 18.26
CA THR A 121 1.71 13.70 18.02
C THR A 121 0.95 14.79 18.77
N GLY A 122 -0.29 14.53 19.22
CA GLY A 122 -1.15 15.56 19.81
C GLY A 122 -1.87 16.45 18.80
N GLY A 123 -1.72 16.23 17.49
CA GLY A 123 -2.34 17.02 16.42
C GLY A 123 -3.89 16.93 16.30
N GLY A 124 -4.54 16.25 17.24
CA GLY A 124 -6.00 16.18 17.36
C GLY A 124 -6.69 15.17 16.43
N LEU A 125 -7.99 14.97 16.66
CA LEU A 125 -8.79 13.95 15.97
C LEU A 125 -8.85 14.16 14.44
N ARG A 126 -8.79 15.42 13.98
CA ARG A 126 -8.77 15.75 12.55
C ARG A 126 -7.55 15.18 11.83
N LEU A 127 -6.37 15.22 12.47
CA LEU A 127 -5.16 14.65 11.90
C LEU A 127 -5.25 13.12 11.82
N VAL A 128 -5.79 12.48 12.86
CA VAL A 128 -5.99 11.03 12.91
C VAL A 128 -6.94 10.57 11.81
N THR A 129 -8.10 11.22 11.67
CA THR A 129 -9.08 10.85 10.63
C THR A 129 -8.54 11.10 9.22
N ALA A 130 -7.85 12.24 9.00
CA ALA A 130 -7.16 12.52 7.75
C ALA A 130 -6.13 11.43 7.41
N THR A 131 -5.33 11.01 8.41
CA THR A 131 -4.34 9.95 8.27
C THR A 131 -4.96 8.63 7.88
N VAL A 132 -6.04 8.22 8.57
CA VAL A 132 -6.74 6.96 8.29
C VAL A 132 -7.29 6.94 6.86
N VAL A 133 -7.96 8.03 6.44
CA VAL A 133 -8.55 8.13 5.09
C VAL A 133 -7.47 8.11 4.01
N SER A 134 -6.45 8.96 4.14
CA SER A 134 -5.36 9.04 3.16
C SER A 134 -4.59 7.73 3.05
N CYS A 135 -4.24 7.09 4.18
CA CYS A 135 -3.56 5.81 4.17
C CYS A 135 -4.41 4.73 3.49
N SER A 136 -5.71 4.66 3.81
CA SER A 136 -6.61 3.66 3.23
C SER A 136 -6.72 3.81 1.70
N LEU A 137 -6.90 5.05 1.21
CA LEU A 137 -6.93 5.33 -0.22
C LEU A 137 -5.60 5.00 -0.90
N GLY A 138 -4.48 5.35 -0.26
CA GLY A 138 -3.14 5.02 -0.75
C GLY A 138 -2.96 3.51 -0.90
N VAL A 139 -3.29 2.73 0.14
CA VAL A 139 -3.20 1.26 0.12
C VAL A 139 -4.04 0.66 -1.01
N VAL A 140 -5.29 1.12 -1.20
CA VAL A 140 -6.15 0.63 -2.29
C VAL A 140 -5.56 0.94 -3.67
N ALA A 141 -5.05 2.15 -3.87
CA ALA A 141 -4.46 2.55 -5.14
C ALA A 141 -3.16 1.77 -5.45
N TYR A 142 -2.25 1.69 -4.47
CA TYR A 142 -1.01 0.93 -4.60
C TYR A 142 -1.26 -0.56 -4.78
N ALA A 143 -2.26 -1.14 -4.12
CA ALA A 143 -2.57 -2.56 -4.24
C ALA A 143 -2.94 -2.93 -5.68
N GLY A 144 -3.79 -2.13 -6.34
CA GLY A 144 -4.14 -2.35 -7.75
C GLY A 144 -2.92 -2.29 -8.68
N VAL A 145 -2.09 -1.27 -8.53
CA VAL A 145 -0.87 -1.08 -9.33
C VAL A 145 0.13 -2.23 -9.09
N PHE A 146 0.36 -2.60 -7.85
CA PHE A 146 1.31 -3.66 -7.49
C PHE A 146 0.79 -5.06 -7.79
N ALA A 147 -0.51 -5.32 -7.79
CA ALA A 147 -1.06 -6.59 -8.26
C ALA A 147 -0.79 -6.78 -9.77
N TRP A 148 -0.97 -5.72 -10.57
CA TRP A 148 -0.65 -5.77 -12.00
C TRP A 148 0.85 -5.94 -12.28
N LEU A 149 1.71 -5.23 -11.54
CA LEU A 149 3.16 -5.39 -11.63
C LEU A 149 3.60 -6.77 -11.13
N GLY A 150 3.00 -7.24 -10.04
CA GLY A 150 3.17 -8.55 -9.42
C GLY A 150 3.06 -9.68 -10.43
N LEU A 151 1.99 -9.63 -11.21
CA LEU A 151 1.78 -10.53 -12.32
C LEU A 151 2.93 -10.47 -13.34
N ARG A 152 3.39 -9.27 -13.75
CA ARG A 152 4.39 -9.13 -14.82
C ARG A 152 5.76 -9.74 -14.50
N VAL A 153 6.20 -9.73 -13.24
CA VAL A 153 7.56 -10.16 -12.88
C VAL A 153 7.56 -11.61 -12.37
N ARG A 154 8.19 -12.51 -13.13
CA ARG A 154 8.12 -13.98 -12.99
C ARG A 154 9.11 -14.63 -11.98
N ARG A 155 9.76 -13.89 -11.07
CA ARG A 155 10.81 -14.46 -10.20
C ARG A 155 10.80 -13.91 -8.77
N ALA A 156 10.48 -14.74 -7.76
CA ALA A 156 10.50 -14.45 -6.32
C ALA A 156 11.87 -13.98 -5.80
N LEU A 157 12.97 -14.54 -6.29
CA LEU A 157 14.33 -14.07 -5.99
C LEU A 157 14.60 -12.66 -6.52
N LEU A 158 13.96 -12.31 -7.64
CA LEU A 158 14.01 -10.95 -8.18
C LEU A 158 13.14 -10.01 -7.36
N TRP A 159 12.09 -10.46 -6.68
CA TRP A 159 11.27 -9.59 -5.82
C TRP A 159 11.97 -9.16 -4.53
N GLY A 160 12.76 -10.04 -3.91
CA GLY A 160 13.60 -9.68 -2.76
C GLY A 160 14.74 -8.72 -3.11
N VAL A 161 15.34 -8.89 -4.30
CA VAL A 161 16.39 -7.99 -4.82
C VAL A 161 15.79 -6.70 -5.39
N LEU A 162 14.63 -6.78 -6.06
CA LEU A 162 13.85 -5.63 -6.51
C LEU A 162 13.36 -4.83 -5.31
N TYR A 163 13.06 -5.44 -4.17
CA TYR A 163 12.77 -4.70 -2.94
C TYR A 163 13.95 -3.81 -2.51
N VAL A 164 15.18 -4.33 -2.52
CA VAL A 164 16.41 -3.58 -2.21
C VAL A 164 16.77 -2.56 -3.31
N LEU A 165 16.57 -2.91 -4.59
CA LEU A 165 16.80 -2.03 -5.74
C LEU A 165 15.69 -1.01 -5.97
N VAL A 166 14.47 -1.25 -5.49
CA VAL A 166 13.41 -0.25 -5.40
C VAL A 166 13.77 0.66 -4.23
N TRP A 167 14.25 0.16 -3.11
CA TRP A 167 14.75 1.04 -2.06
C TRP A 167 15.89 1.98 -2.53
N GLU A 168 16.94 1.46 -3.19
CA GLU A 168 18.04 2.29 -3.71
C GLU A 168 17.71 3.03 -5.02
N GLY A 169 16.92 2.43 -5.91
CA GLY A 169 16.68 2.92 -7.26
C GLY A 169 15.31 3.57 -7.47
N PHE A 170 14.29 3.24 -6.69
CA PHE A 170 12.96 3.87 -6.73
C PHE A 170 12.96 5.14 -5.89
N VAL A 171 13.67 5.23 -4.77
CA VAL A 171 13.82 6.53 -4.08
C VAL A 171 14.68 7.48 -4.92
N ALA A 172 15.67 6.96 -5.66
CA ALA A 172 16.53 7.76 -6.54
C ALA A 172 15.92 8.07 -7.93
N ARG A 173 15.06 7.21 -8.50
CA ARG A 173 14.45 7.36 -9.86
C ARG A 173 12.93 7.39 -9.90
N ALA A 174 12.19 7.28 -8.79
CA ALA A 174 10.74 7.51 -8.81
C ALA A 174 10.38 8.94 -9.23
N GLY A 175 11.36 9.85 -9.33
CA GLY A 175 11.26 11.09 -10.09
C GLY A 175 10.84 10.91 -11.57
N ASP A 176 10.93 9.71 -12.15
CA ASP A 176 10.64 9.47 -13.57
C ASP A 176 9.29 8.76 -13.85
N THR A 177 8.67 8.07 -12.87
CA THR A 177 7.37 7.41 -13.11
C THR A 177 6.20 8.29 -12.69
N VAL A 178 5.62 8.97 -13.69
CA VAL A 178 4.49 9.90 -13.54
C VAL A 178 3.35 9.34 -12.67
N ALA A 179 3.01 8.05 -12.81
CA ALA A 179 1.90 7.45 -12.06
C ALA A 179 2.18 7.33 -10.55
N LEU A 180 3.39 6.97 -10.15
CA LEU A 180 3.73 6.79 -8.73
C LEU A 180 3.93 8.13 -8.02
N LEU A 181 4.47 9.10 -8.74
CA LEU A 181 4.50 10.50 -8.30
C LEU A 181 3.08 11.03 -8.12
N ALA A 182 2.19 10.80 -9.10
CA ALA A 182 0.80 11.22 -9.02
C ALA A 182 0.08 10.60 -7.81
N LEU A 183 0.30 9.31 -7.52
CA LEU A 183 -0.27 8.65 -6.34
C LEU A 183 0.24 9.23 -5.03
N ARG A 184 1.56 9.46 -4.93
CA ARG A 184 2.18 10.04 -3.75
C ARG A 184 1.65 11.45 -3.49
N THR A 185 1.63 12.30 -4.52
CA THR A 185 1.11 13.66 -4.45
C THR A 185 -0.39 13.66 -4.12
N SER A 186 -1.18 12.78 -4.73
CA SER A 186 -2.62 12.68 -4.46
C SER A 186 -2.91 12.26 -3.02
N THR A 187 -2.18 11.27 -2.49
CA THR A 187 -2.40 10.80 -1.11
C THR A 187 -2.04 11.89 -0.08
N ARG A 188 -0.99 12.67 -0.35
CA ARG A 188 -0.60 13.82 0.49
C ARG A 188 -1.56 14.99 0.39
N SER A 189 -2.07 15.28 -0.81
CA SER A 189 -3.11 16.27 -1.02
C SER A 189 -4.35 15.95 -0.18
N VAL A 190 -4.81 14.68 -0.17
CA VAL A 190 -5.93 14.26 0.67
C VAL A 190 -5.63 14.47 2.16
N LEU A 191 -4.41 14.14 2.61
CA LEU A 191 -4.00 14.35 4.00
C LEU A 191 -4.04 15.84 4.38
N GLY A 192 -3.45 16.71 3.56
CA GLY A 192 -3.41 18.16 3.79
C GLY A 192 -4.79 18.79 3.84
N HIS A 193 -5.66 18.47 2.87
CA HIS A 193 -7.03 19.00 2.82
C HIS A 193 -7.87 18.55 4.03
N LEU A 194 -7.79 17.29 4.44
CA LEU A 194 -8.59 16.77 5.55
C LEU A 194 -8.08 17.23 6.92
N SER A 195 -6.75 17.32 7.09
CA SER A 195 -6.14 17.80 8.33
C SER A 195 -6.20 19.33 8.46
N GLY A 196 -6.32 20.06 7.34
CA GLY A 196 -6.27 21.52 7.30
C GLY A 196 -4.84 22.07 7.45
N THR A 197 -3.83 21.26 7.20
CA THR A 197 -2.40 21.60 7.34
C THR A 197 -1.79 21.95 5.99
N THR A 198 -0.79 22.82 5.99
CA THR A 198 -0.09 23.29 4.77
C THR A 198 0.98 22.32 4.28
N THR A 199 0.76 21.01 4.47
CA THR A 199 1.67 19.96 3.96
C THR A 199 2.02 20.18 2.48
N ALA A 200 3.29 19.94 2.13
CA ALA A 200 3.81 20.01 0.77
C ALA A 200 3.07 19.01 -0.14
N GLY A 201 1.99 19.46 -0.79
CA GLY A 201 1.12 18.64 -1.64
C GLY A 201 -0.35 19.05 -1.68
N ALA A 202 -0.81 19.97 -0.83
CA ALA A 202 -2.21 20.43 -0.84
C ALA A 202 -2.62 21.31 -2.06
N GLU A 203 -1.72 21.55 -3.01
CA GLU A 203 -1.96 22.42 -4.18
C GLU A 203 -3.01 21.86 -5.14
N SER A 204 -3.21 20.53 -5.17
CA SER A 204 -4.21 19.89 -6.03
C SER A 204 -5.59 19.81 -5.36
N SER A 205 -6.64 19.90 -6.18
CA SER A 205 -8.03 19.70 -5.73
C SER A 205 -8.23 18.32 -5.11
N LEU A 206 -8.89 18.25 -3.95
CA LEU A 206 -9.22 17.00 -3.25
C LEU A 206 -9.94 16.01 -4.19
N LEU A 207 -10.90 16.50 -4.99
CA LEU A 207 -11.66 15.67 -5.93
C LEU A 207 -10.74 15.01 -6.96
N LEU A 208 -9.77 15.75 -7.49
CA LEU A 208 -8.81 15.25 -8.46
C LEU A 208 -7.87 14.21 -7.82
N SER A 209 -7.40 14.46 -6.60
CA SER A 209 -6.56 13.52 -5.86
C SER A 209 -7.28 12.19 -5.57
N VAL A 210 -8.54 12.25 -5.10
CA VAL A 210 -9.36 11.05 -4.88
C VAL A 210 -9.64 10.33 -6.19
N ALA A 211 -9.97 11.06 -7.26
CA ALA A 211 -10.20 10.48 -8.58
C ALA A 211 -8.95 9.74 -9.09
N ILE A 212 -7.76 10.33 -8.98
CA ILE A 212 -6.50 9.67 -9.38
C ILE A 212 -6.28 8.37 -8.60
N LEU A 213 -6.49 8.38 -7.28
CA LEU A 213 -6.31 7.19 -6.43
C LEU A 213 -7.27 6.07 -6.82
N VAL A 214 -8.56 6.40 -7.01
CA VAL A 214 -9.59 5.45 -7.42
C VAL A 214 -9.30 4.90 -8.81
N LEU A 215 -8.99 5.78 -9.77
CA LEU A 215 -8.69 5.38 -11.15
C LEU A 215 -7.43 4.51 -11.25
N ALA A 216 -6.41 4.79 -10.45
CA ALA A 216 -5.20 3.98 -10.42
C ALA A 216 -5.45 2.60 -9.81
N GLY A 217 -6.19 2.51 -8.70
CA GLY A 217 -6.57 1.24 -8.09
C GLY A 217 -7.43 0.39 -9.03
N ALA A 218 -8.49 0.99 -9.61
CA ALA A 218 -9.38 0.35 -10.56
C ALA A 218 -8.67 -0.03 -11.87
N GLY A 219 -7.79 0.84 -12.38
CA GLY A 219 -6.99 0.61 -13.57
C GLY A 219 -6.02 -0.56 -13.37
N GLY A 220 -5.31 -0.60 -12.23
CA GLY A 220 -4.44 -1.72 -11.87
C GLY A 220 -5.20 -3.04 -11.76
N PHE A 221 -6.36 -3.03 -11.10
CA PHE A 221 -7.26 -4.19 -11.05
C PHE A 221 -7.68 -4.67 -12.46
N ALA A 222 -8.17 -3.77 -13.30
CA ALA A 222 -8.64 -4.10 -14.64
C ALA A 222 -7.50 -4.64 -15.53
N LEU A 223 -6.30 -4.07 -15.41
CA LEU A 223 -5.11 -4.55 -16.12
C LEU A 223 -4.65 -5.92 -15.63
N ALA A 224 -4.72 -6.19 -14.33
CA ALA A 224 -4.41 -7.50 -13.75
C ALA A 224 -5.37 -8.58 -14.27
N VAL A 225 -6.67 -8.29 -14.29
CA VAL A 225 -7.70 -9.20 -14.86
C VAL A 225 -7.43 -9.46 -16.34
N ARG A 226 -7.24 -8.40 -17.15
CA ARG A 226 -6.97 -8.53 -18.59
C ARG A 226 -5.74 -9.37 -18.88
N ARG A 227 -4.68 -9.24 -18.08
CA ARG A 227 -3.44 -10.00 -18.27
C ARG A 227 -3.66 -11.49 -18.01
N LEU A 228 -4.36 -11.83 -16.93
CA LEU A 228 -4.67 -13.22 -16.64
C LEU A 228 -5.50 -13.84 -17.76
N THR A 229 -6.51 -13.17 -18.29
CA THR A 229 -7.31 -13.70 -19.42
C THR A 229 -6.44 -13.99 -20.66
N ARG A 230 -5.45 -13.14 -20.96
CA ARG A 230 -4.57 -13.34 -22.13
C ARG A 230 -3.61 -14.51 -22.01
N GLN A 231 -3.27 -14.95 -20.80
CA GLN A 231 -2.36 -16.08 -20.59
C GLN A 231 -3.02 -17.46 -20.85
N GLU A 232 -4.33 -17.52 -21.13
CA GLU A 232 -5.04 -18.75 -21.54
C GLU A 232 -4.91 -19.10 -23.01
N VAL A 233 -4.62 -18.12 -23.85
CA VAL A 233 -4.75 -18.25 -25.30
C VAL A 233 -3.42 -18.70 -25.96
N ALA A 234 -2.39 -19.01 -25.17
CA ALA A 234 -1.06 -19.41 -25.62
C ALA A 234 -0.62 -20.71 -24.94
#